data_AF-A0A967R4E2-F1
#
_entry.id   AF-A0A967R4E2-F1
#
_cell.length_a   1.000
_cell.length_b   1.000
_cell.length_c   1.000
_cell.angle_alpha   90.00
_cell.angle_beta   90.00
_cell.angle_gamma   90.00
#
_symmetry.space_group_name_H-M   'P 1'
#
loop_
_entity.id
_entity.type
_entity.pdbx_description
1 polymer ?
#
loop_
_entity_poly.entity_id
_entity_poly.type
_entity_poly.pdbx_seq_one_letter_code
_entity_poly.pdbx_strand_id
1 'polypeptide(L)' 'GGHYDSWDVGEGVHDDGAACVAAWQALRLIDRLGLRPRRTLRVVLWTNEENGLRGGREYR' A
#
# COMPACT_ATOMS: atom_id res chain seq x y z
N GLY A 1 -1.58 0.32 3.96
CA GLY A 1 -0.75 -0.26 2.89
C GLY A 1 -1.67 -1.07 2.02
N GLY A 2 -1.09 -1.89 1.17
CA GLY A 2 -1.82 -2.78 0.27
C GLY A 2 -0.84 -3.71 -0.43
N HIS A 3 -1.31 -4.55 -1.34
CA HIS A 3 -0.43 -5.20 -2.29
C HIS A 3 -0.48 -4.51 -3.65
N TYR A 4 0.70 -4.34 -4.23
CA TYR A 4 0.90 -3.59 -5.46
C TYR A 4 0.84 -4.47 -6.70
N ASP A 5 1.04 -5.78 -6.54
CA ASP A 5 0.81 -6.73 -7.62
C ASP A 5 -0.68 -6.99 -7.81
N SER A 6 -1.02 -7.50 -8.99
CA SER A 6 -2.37 -7.93 -9.35
C SER A 6 -2.28 -9.22 -10.16
N TRP A 7 -3.43 -9.86 -10.36
CA TRP A 7 -3.61 -10.82 -11.45
C TRP A 7 -3.35 -10.19 -12.82
N ASP A 8 -2.99 -11.04 -13.79
CA ASP A 8 -2.67 -10.68 -15.17
C ASP A 8 -3.90 -10.55 -16.09
N VAL A 9 -5.08 -10.94 -15.61
CA VAL A 9 -6.34 -10.98 -16.38
C VAL A 9 -7.17 -9.70 -16.32
N GLY A 10 -6.69 -8.66 -15.64
CA GLY A 10 -7.38 -7.38 -15.50
C GLY A 10 -6.45 -6.28 -14.99
N GLU A 11 -7.02 -5.13 -14.65
CA GLU A 11 -6.24 -3.94 -14.28
C GLU A 11 -5.95 -3.83 -12.77
N GLY A 12 -6.45 -4.75 -11.93
CA GLY A 12 -6.18 -4.75 -10.49
C GLY A 12 -6.68 -3.51 -9.74
N VAL A 13 -7.70 -2.82 -10.28
CA VAL A 13 -8.14 -1.52 -9.74
C VAL A 13 -8.68 -1.66 -8.32
N HIS A 14 -9.57 -2.62 -8.09
CA HIS A 14 -10.16 -2.86 -6.77
C HIS A 14 -9.29 -3.76 -5.89
N ASP A 15 -8.45 -4.59 -6.51
CA ASP A 15 -7.63 -5.61 -5.88
C ASP A 15 -6.20 -5.51 -6.45
N ASP A 16 -5.29 -4.75 -5.83
CA ASP A 16 -5.47 -3.88 -4.64
C ASP A 16 -5.02 -2.42 -4.89
N GLY A 17 -5.15 -1.98 -6.15
CA GLY A 17 -4.75 -0.63 -6.58
C GLY A 17 -5.45 0.49 -5.80
N ALA A 18 -6.75 0.35 -5.55
CA ALA A 18 -7.55 1.35 -4.84
C ALA A 18 -7.09 1.54 -3.40
N ALA A 19 -6.80 0.46 -2.66
CA ALA A 19 -6.34 0.59 -1.27
C ALA A 19 -4.90 1.11 -1.20
N CYS A 20 -4.03 0.72 -2.14
CA CYS A 20 -2.70 1.29 -2.29
C CYS A 20 -2.75 2.82 -2.42
N VAL A 21 -3.61 3.33 -3.32
CA VAL A 21 -3.79 4.77 -3.53
C VAL A 21 -4.42 5.43 -2.30
N ALA A 22 -5.44 4.82 -1.69
CA ALA A 22 -6.08 5.35 -0.49
C ALA A 22 -5.07 5.50 0.68
N ALA A 23 -4.24 4.49 0.91
CA ALA A 23 -3.20 4.52 1.94
C ALA A 23 -2.15 5.61 1.66
N TRP A 24 -1.73 5.76 0.41
CA TRP A 24 -0.81 6.83 -0.01
C TRP A 24 -1.42 8.22 0.22
N GLN A 25 -2.69 8.43 -0.16
CA GLN A 25 -3.36 9.71 0.00
C GLN A 25 -3.52 10.11 1.47
N ALA A 26 -3.73 9.16 2.37
CA ALA A 26 -3.77 9.44 3.81
C ALA A 26 -2.47 10.09 4.31
N LEU A 27 -1.30 9.55 3.93
CA LEU A 27 0.00 10.13 4.30
C LEU A 27 0.22 11.49 3.64
N ARG A 28 -0.14 11.61 2.36
CA ARG A 28 -0.06 12.89 1.63
C ARG A 28 -0.89 13.98 2.30
N LEU A 29 -2.08 13.66 2.80
CA LEU A 29 -2.93 14.61 3.53
C LEU A 29 -2.31 15.04 4.86
N ILE A 30 -1.73 14.10 5.61
CA ILE A 30 -1.04 14.39 6.87
C ILE A 30 0.10 15.38 6.65
N ASP A 31 0.92 15.14 5.61
CA ASP A 31 2.01 16.05 5.21
C ASP A 31 1.50 17.43 4.76
N ARG A 32 0.49 17.46 3.88
CA ARG A 32 -0.15 18.69 3.38
C ARG A 32 -0.74 19.57 4.48
N LEU A 33 -1.27 18.96 5.54
CA LEU A 33 -1.85 19.66 6.67
C LEU A 33 -0.80 20.12 7.69
N GLY A 34 0.49 19.83 7.45
CA GLY A 34 1.57 20.17 8.38
C GLY A 34 1.49 19.43 9.71
N LEU A 35 0.72 18.34 9.77
CA LEU A 35 0.59 17.53 10.98
C LEU A 35 1.92 16.82 11.22
N ARG A 36 2.41 16.85 12.46
CA ARG A 36 3.66 16.19 12.86
C ARG A 36 3.36 15.00 13.76
N PRO A 37 3.27 13.78 13.20
CA PRO A 37 3.03 12.59 13.99
C PRO A 37 4.17 12.37 14.99
N ARG A 38 3.83 11.90 16.19
CA ARG A 38 4.83 11.57 17.22
C ARG A 38 5.70 10.35 16.87
N ARG A 39 5.31 9.60 15.85
CA ARG A 39 5.98 8.38 15.37
C ARG A 39 6.03 8.41 13.85
N THR A 40 7.01 7.74 13.27
CA THR A 40 7.10 7.54 11.83
C THR A 40 5.84 6.84 11.31
N LEU A 41 5.18 7.45 10.34
CA LEU A 41 4.14 6.80 9.57
C LEU A 41 4.78 6.10 8.38
N ARG A 42 4.43 4.83 8.17
CA ARG A 42 4.94 4.04 7.06
C ARG A 42 3.78 3.38 6.34
N VAL A 43 3.66 3.66 5.04
CA VAL A 43 2.85 2.87 4.12
C VAL A 43 3.79 1.95 3.38
N VAL A 44 3.40 0.68 3.30
CA VAL A 44 4.12 -0.28 2.47
C VAL A 44 3.14 -0.90 1.49
N LEU A 45 3.63 -1.08 0.27
CA LEU A 45 2.93 -1.70 -0.84
C LEU A 45 3.67 -3.00 -1.15
N TRP A 46 3.07 -4.12 -0.77
CA TRP A 46 3.69 -5.44 -0.89
C TRP A 46 3.70 -5.91 -2.33
N THR A 47 4.76 -6.58 -2.74
CA THR A 47 4.80 -7.28 -4.02
C THR A 47 4.55 -8.76 -3.80
N ASN A 48 3.94 -9.41 -4.78
CA ASN A 48 3.78 -10.86 -4.81
C ASN A 48 2.89 -11.39 -3.66
N GLU A 49 1.80 -10.68 -3.40
CA GLU A 49 0.70 -11.12 -2.55
C GLU A 49 -0.07 -12.26 -3.23
N GLU A 50 -0.36 -12.09 -4.52
CA GLU A 50 -1.27 -12.96 -5.29
C GLU A 50 -0.74 -14.39 -5.41
N ASN A 51 0.59 -14.56 -5.31
CA ASN A 51 1.24 -15.88 -5.31
C ASN A 51 1.59 -16.39 -3.90
N GLY A 52 0.82 -15.97 -2.89
CA GLY A 52 0.84 -16.55 -1.55
C GLY A 52 1.51 -15.68 -0.47
N LEU A 53 1.31 -14.36 -0.50
CA LEU A 53 1.77 -13.40 0.50
C LEU A 53 3.29 -13.27 0.61
N ARG A 54 4.04 -13.52 -0.46
CA ARG A 54 5.50 -13.69 -0.40
C ARG A 54 6.21 -12.42 0.03
N GLY A 55 5.84 -11.27 -0.54
CA GLY A 55 6.42 -9.98 -0.12
C GLY A 55 6.08 -9.62 1.32
N GLY A 56 4.86 -9.92 1.76
CA GLY A 56 4.45 -9.73 3.14
C GLY A 56 5.22 -10.60 4.14
N ARG A 57 5.55 -11.85 3.77
CA ARG A 57 6.34 -12.77 4.60
C ARG A 57 7.83 -12.39 4.68
N GLU A 58 8.39 -11.83 3.61
CA GLU A 58 9.80 -11.42 3.60
C GLU A 58 10.03 -10.10 4.34
N TYR A 59 9.01 -9.25 4.42
CA TYR A 59 9.15 -7.97 5.08
C TYR A 59 9.39 -8.11 6.60
N ARG A 60 10.37 -7.35 7.10
CA ARG A 60 10.87 -7.39 8.48
C ARG A 60 10.56 -6.10 9.24
#